data_AF-A0A661YR53-F1
#
_entry.id   AF-A0A661YR53-F1
#
_cell.length_a   1.000
_cell.length_b   1.000
_cell.length_c   1.000
_cell.angle_alpha   90.00
_cell.angle_beta   90.00
_cell.angle_gamma   90.00
#
_symmetry.space_group_name_H-M   'P 1'
#
loop_
_entity.id
_entity.type
_entity.pdbx_description
1 polymer ?
#
loop_
_entity_poly.entity_id
_entity_poly.type
_entity_poly.pdbx_seq_one_letter_code
_entity_poly.pdbx_strand_id
1 'polypeptide(L)'
;MNFVEELRWRGMIHDMTPGTEEQLGKEMTSAYVGIDPTADSLHIGHLVSIMMLKHFQLAGHKPIALVGGATGMVGDPSGKSQERNLLDEETIRHNQEGLKKQLVKFLDFDSGENAAELVNNYDWMSTFSFLDFVRDVGKHITVSYMMAKDSVKSRLETGLSFTE
;
A
#
# COMPACT_ATOMS: atom_id res chain seq x y z
N MET A 1 -15.95 -19.79 2.47
CA MET A 1 -15.57 -19.59 1.05
C MET A 1 -14.11 -19.17 1.05
N ASN A 2 -13.27 -19.77 0.20
CA ASN A 2 -11.85 -19.43 0.14
C ASN A 2 -11.67 -18.02 -0.46
N PHE A 3 -10.83 -17.18 0.13
CA PHE A 3 -10.56 -15.81 -0.32
C PHE A 3 -10.17 -15.73 -1.80
N VAL A 4 -9.27 -16.62 -2.24
CA VAL A 4 -8.76 -16.61 -3.62
C VAL A 4 -9.87 -17.00 -4.60
N GLU A 5 -10.70 -17.99 -4.25
CA GLU A 5 -11.85 -18.38 -5.08
C GLU A 5 -12.87 -17.24 -5.22
N GLU A 6 -13.16 -16.53 -4.12
CA GLU A 6 -14.04 -15.36 -4.11
C GLU A 6 -13.51 -14.26 -5.05
N LEU A 7 -12.22 -13.91 -4.95
CA LEU A 7 -11.63 -12.87 -5.82
C LEU A 7 -11.55 -13.32 -7.28
N ARG A 8 -11.25 -14.59 -7.53
CA ARG A 8 -11.21 -15.18 -8.87
C ARG A 8 -12.59 -15.11 -9.53
N TRP A 9 -13.64 -15.49 -8.81
CA TRP A 9 -15.02 -15.40 -9.28
C TRP A 9 -15.45 -13.95 -9.59
N ARG A 10 -15.02 -12.98 -8.77
CA ARG A 10 -15.29 -11.55 -8.97
C ARG A 10 -14.46 -10.89 -10.08
N GLY A 11 -13.47 -11.59 -10.64
CA GLY A 11 -12.54 -11.02 -11.61
C GLY A 11 -11.60 -9.95 -11.00
N MET A 12 -11.29 -10.07 -9.71
CA MET A 12 -10.46 -9.10 -8.96
C MET A 12 -8.98 -9.49 -8.88
N ILE A 13 -8.56 -10.56 -9.56
CA ILE A 13 -7.16 -11.02 -9.62
C ILE A 13 -6.59 -10.65 -10.98
N HIS A 14 -5.58 -9.78 -10.99
CA HIS A 14 -4.77 -9.51 -12.18
C HIS A 14 -3.55 -10.44 -12.22
N ASP A 15 -2.75 -10.42 -11.16
CA ASP A 15 -1.57 -11.28 -10.99
C ASP A 15 -1.54 -11.87 -9.57
N MET A 16 -0.85 -13.01 -9.43
CA MET A 16 -0.63 -13.66 -8.14
C MET A 16 0.71 -14.39 -8.13
N THR A 17 1.49 -14.23 -7.07
CA THR A 17 2.74 -14.98 -6.88
C THR A 17 2.47 -16.47 -6.57
N PRO A 18 3.27 -17.40 -7.10
CA PRO A 18 3.15 -18.82 -6.74
C PRO A 18 3.22 -19.05 -5.22
N GLY A 19 2.43 -20.00 -4.72
CA GLY A 19 2.36 -20.34 -3.28
C GLY A 19 1.40 -19.47 -2.45
N THR A 20 0.86 -18.38 -3.01
CA THR A 20 -0.07 -17.49 -2.28
C THR A 20 -1.34 -18.22 -1.83
N GLU A 21 -2.00 -18.97 -2.72
CA GLU A 21 -3.23 -19.70 -2.39
C GLU A 21 -3.00 -20.82 -1.37
N GLU A 22 -1.84 -21.48 -1.42
CA GLU A 22 -1.44 -22.49 -0.42
C GLU A 22 -1.27 -21.87 0.97
N GLN A 23 -0.55 -20.74 1.07
CA GLN A 23 -0.35 -20.04 2.34
C GLN A 23 -1.69 -19.58 2.94
N LEU A 24 -2.56 -19.00 2.12
CA LEU A 24 -3.88 -18.53 2.56
C LEU A 24 -4.82 -19.68 2.95
N GLY A 25 -4.63 -20.87 2.38
CA GLY A 25 -5.36 -22.07 2.79
C GLY A 25 -4.85 -22.71 4.08
N LYS A 26 -3.61 -22.41 4.48
CA LYS A 26 -2.93 -23.07 5.61
C LYS A 26 -3.26 -22.45 6.96
N GLU A 27 -3.22 -21.12 7.05
CA GLU A 27 -3.36 -20.40 8.33
C GLU A 27 -3.87 -18.97 8.17
N MET A 28 -4.31 -18.37 9.28
CA MET A 28 -4.61 -16.94 9.32
C MET A 28 -3.36 -16.16 8.90
N THR A 29 -3.47 -15.43 7.80
CA THR A 29 -2.37 -14.65 7.23
C THR A 29 -2.69 -13.17 7.37
N SER A 30 -1.65 -12.34 7.54
CA SER A 30 -1.80 -10.88 7.50
C SER A 30 -1.40 -10.35 6.12
N ALA A 31 -2.16 -9.41 5.59
CA ALA A 31 -1.85 -8.74 4.33
C ALA A 31 -2.23 -7.27 4.40
N TYR A 32 -1.55 -6.43 3.61
CA TYR A 32 -1.78 -5.00 3.63
C TYR A 32 -2.12 -4.43 2.24
N VAL A 33 -2.82 -3.29 2.24
CA VAL A 33 -2.91 -2.39 1.08
C VAL A 33 -2.38 -1.02 1.51
N GLY A 34 -1.45 -0.49 0.72
CA GLY A 34 -0.95 0.89 0.85
C GLY A 34 -1.90 1.89 0.20
N ILE A 35 -2.20 2.98 0.90
CA ILE A 35 -2.99 4.11 0.41
C ILE A 35 -2.24 5.40 0.77
N ASP A 36 -1.78 6.12 -0.25
CA ASP A 36 -1.19 7.45 -0.03
C ASP A 36 -2.29 8.48 0.28
N PRO A 37 -2.15 9.27 1.36
CA PRO A 37 -3.15 10.26 1.78
C PRO A 37 -3.06 11.54 0.93
N THR A 38 -3.31 11.43 -0.37
CA THR A 38 -3.23 12.58 -1.31
C THR A 38 -4.41 13.55 -1.20
N ALA A 39 -5.49 13.15 -0.52
CA ALA A 39 -6.69 13.94 -0.26
C ALA A 39 -7.34 13.49 1.07
N ASP A 40 -8.26 14.28 1.59
CA ASP A 40 -9.01 14.01 2.82
C ASP A 40 -10.10 12.93 2.67
N SER A 41 -10.33 12.48 1.44
CA SER A 41 -11.31 11.46 1.13
C SER A 41 -10.83 10.41 0.13
N LEU A 42 -11.20 9.16 0.40
CA LEU A 42 -11.14 8.10 -0.60
C LEU A 42 -12.17 8.40 -1.70
N HIS A 43 -11.79 8.13 -2.94
CA HIS A 43 -12.71 8.06 -4.09
C HIS A 43 -12.92 6.62 -4.57
N ILE A 44 -13.82 6.43 -5.53
CA ILE A 44 -14.20 5.12 -6.09
C ILE A 44 -13.02 4.26 -6.58
N GLY A 45 -11.92 4.87 -7.06
CA GLY A 45 -10.72 4.15 -7.47
C GLY A 45 -10.07 3.31 -6.36
N HIS A 46 -10.27 3.64 -5.08
CA HIS A 46 -9.74 2.85 -3.96
C HIS A 46 -10.66 1.70 -3.55
N LEU A 47 -11.91 1.70 -4.03
CA LEU A 47 -12.94 0.80 -3.52
C LEU A 47 -12.60 -0.67 -3.83
N VAL A 48 -11.97 -0.96 -4.97
CA VAL A 48 -11.54 -2.32 -5.33
C VAL A 48 -10.60 -2.87 -4.25
N SER A 49 -9.55 -2.13 -3.88
CA SER A 49 -8.58 -2.58 -2.88
C SER A 49 -9.17 -2.66 -1.46
N ILE A 50 -10.08 -1.74 -1.10
CA ILE A 50 -10.78 -1.79 0.19
C ILE A 50 -11.70 -3.01 0.27
N MET A 51 -12.40 -3.33 -0.82
CA MET A 51 -13.22 -4.53 -0.90
C MET A 51 -12.37 -5.79 -0.86
N MET A 52 -11.15 -5.79 -1.41
CA MET A 52 -10.22 -6.91 -1.20
C MET A 52 -9.89 -7.10 0.27
N LEU A 53 -9.55 -6.04 1.02
CA LEU A 53 -9.33 -6.13 2.47
C LEU A 53 -10.57 -6.62 3.22
N LYS A 54 -11.77 -6.19 2.81
CA LYS A 54 -13.04 -6.68 3.36
C LYS A 54 -13.20 -8.19 3.16
N HIS A 55 -13.04 -8.67 1.93
CA HIS A 55 -13.15 -10.10 1.60
C HIS A 55 -12.06 -10.91 2.32
N PHE A 56 -10.86 -10.35 2.46
CA PHE A 56 -9.77 -10.95 3.21
C PHE A 56 -10.15 -11.14 4.69
N GLN A 57 -10.73 -10.11 5.30
CA GLN A 57 -11.22 -10.17 6.67
C GLN A 57 -12.36 -11.18 6.85
N LEU A 58 -13.33 -11.18 5.93
CA LEU A 58 -14.45 -12.12 5.97
C LEU A 58 -14.01 -13.58 5.77
N ALA A 59 -12.90 -13.81 5.10
CA ALA A 59 -12.28 -15.13 4.96
C ALA A 59 -11.49 -15.57 6.22
N GLY A 60 -11.46 -14.75 7.27
CA GLY A 60 -10.77 -15.06 8.53
C GLY A 60 -9.31 -14.61 8.58
N HIS A 61 -8.86 -13.81 7.62
CA HIS A 61 -7.50 -13.26 7.59
C HIS A 61 -7.44 -11.85 8.18
N LYS A 62 -6.24 -11.36 8.50
CA LYS A 62 -6.02 -10.08 9.17
C LYS A 62 -5.64 -8.97 8.17
N PRO A 63 -6.55 -8.03 7.85
CA PRO A 63 -6.24 -6.93 6.95
C PRO A 63 -5.47 -5.81 7.66
N ILE A 64 -4.53 -5.21 6.94
CA ILE A 64 -3.81 -4.00 7.38
C ILE A 64 -4.02 -2.91 6.33
N ALA A 65 -4.64 -1.81 6.73
CA ALA A 65 -4.65 -0.59 5.93
C ALA A 65 -3.39 0.21 6.26
N LEU A 66 -2.49 0.36 5.28
CA LEU A 66 -1.26 1.12 5.43
C LEU A 66 -1.45 2.51 4.83
N VAL A 67 -1.34 3.53 5.65
CA VAL A 67 -1.32 4.92 5.21
C VAL A 67 0.09 5.30 4.82
N GLY A 68 0.23 5.82 3.61
CA GLY A 68 1.50 6.23 3.03
C GLY A 68 1.95 7.63 3.48
N GLY A 69 2.11 7.87 4.78
CA GLY A 69 2.53 9.19 5.28
C GLY A 69 3.92 9.61 4.80
N ALA A 70 4.90 8.71 4.81
CA ALA A 70 6.23 8.97 4.26
C ALA A 70 6.26 8.85 2.73
N THR A 71 5.61 7.85 2.15
CA THR A 71 5.57 7.66 0.69
C THR A 71 4.84 8.78 -0.02
N GLY A 72 3.80 9.35 0.60
CA GLY A 72 3.11 10.55 0.13
C GLY A 72 3.98 11.82 0.11
N MET A 73 5.03 11.88 0.93
CA MET A 73 6.02 12.97 0.92
C MET A 73 7.10 12.79 -0.15
N VAL A 74 7.20 11.62 -0.76
CA VAL A 74 8.14 11.32 -1.85
C VAL A 74 7.42 11.40 -3.20
N GLY A 75 6.28 10.72 -3.29
CA GLY A 75 5.45 10.62 -4.50
C GLY A 75 5.81 9.41 -5.36
N ASP A 76 4.83 8.55 -5.63
CA ASP A 76 4.97 7.41 -6.55
C ASP A 76 4.91 7.87 -8.03
N PRO A 77 5.95 7.59 -8.85
CA PRO A 77 5.96 7.93 -10.28
C PRO A 77 5.06 7.04 -11.13
N SER A 78 4.53 5.93 -10.59
CA SER A 78 3.75 4.95 -11.34
C SER A 78 2.49 5.56 -11.95
N GLY A 79 2.40 5.51 -13.28
CA GLY A 79 1.22 5.97 -14.04
C GLY A 79 1.00 7.48 -14.07
N LYS A 80 1.99 8.30 -13.67
CA LYS A 80 1.87 9.77 -13.66
C LYS A 80 2.93 10.44 -14.55
N SER A 81 2.51 11.48 -15.26
CA SER A 81 3.34 12.23 -16.21
C SER A 81 3.99 13.50 -15.62
N GLN A 82 3.61 13.90 -14.40
CA GLN A 82 4.12 15.10 -13.73
C GLN A 82 4.45 14.80 -12.26
N GLU A 83 5.48 15.49 -11.76
CA GLU A 83 5.94 15.45 -10.37
C GLU A 83 4.83 15.97 -9.43
N ARG A 84 4.62 15.32 -8.28
CA ARG A 84 3.55 15.69 -7.32
C ARG A 84 3.99 16.85 -6.43
N ASN A 85 3.02 17.66 -6.01
CA ASN A 85 3.22 18.57 -4.89
C ASN A 85 3.41 17.75 -3.60
N LEU A 86 4.51 18.01 -2.89
CA LEU A 86 4.80 17.40 -1.60
C LEU A 86 3.86 18.00 -0.54
N LEU A 87 3.11 17.14 0.15
CA LEU A 87 2.23 17.56 1.25
C LEU A 87 3.02 17.71 2.55
N ASP A 88 2.67 18.70 3.36
CA ASP A 88 3.22 18.83 4.72
C ASP A 88 2.61 17.79 5.68
N GLU A 89 3.25 17.62 6.84
CA GLU A 89 2.85 16.63 7.84
C GLU A 89 1.44 16.88 8.39
N GLU A 90 1.06 18.16 8.57
CA GLU A 90 -0.26 18.51 9.09
C GLU A 90 -1.36 18.05 8.12
N THR A 91 -1.18 18.31 6.83
CA THR A 91 -2.11 17.89 5.78
C THR A 91 -2.18 16.37 5.68
N ILE A 92 -1.04 15.67 5.76
CA ILE A 92 -0.98 14.21 5.73
C ILE A 92 -1.76 13.60 6.90
N ARG A 93 -1.59 14.15 8.11
CA ARG A 93 -2.32 13.71 9.31
C ARG A 93 -3.82 13.99 9.18
N HIS A 94 -4.20 15.17 8.68
CA HIS A 94 -5.60 15.50 8.41
C HIS A 94 -6.24 14.49 7.45
N ASN A 95 -5.55 14.21 6.34
CA ASN A 95 -6.00 13.28 5.33
C ASN A 95 -6.14 11.87 5.89
N GLN A 96 -5.14 11.40 6.64
CA GLN A 96 -5.16 10.10 7.32
C GLN A 96 -6.42 9.91 8.18
N GLU A 97 -6.79 10.91 8.98
CA GLU A 97 -8.00 10.83 9.81
C GLU A 97 -9.29 10.78 8.96
N GLY A 98 -9.29 11.48 7.82
CA GLY A 98 -10.36 11.38 6.82
C GLY A 98 -10.50 9.97 6.24
N LEU A 99 -9.38 9.34 5.85
CA LEU A 99 -9.36 7.96 5.34
C LEU A 99 -9.82 6.97 6.42
N LYS A 100 -9.33 7.11 7.65
CA LYS A 100 -9.70 6.25 8.80
C LYS A 100 -11.21 6.22 9.02
N LYS A 101 -11.86 7.39 9.04
CA LYS A 101 -13.33 7.52 9.20
C LYS A 101 -14.13 6.79 8.13
N GLN A 102 -13.55 6.57 6.95
CA GLN A 102 -14.17 5.83 5.87
C GLN A 102 -13.88 4.33 5.97
N LEU A 103 -12.63 3.95 6.27
CA LEU A 103 -12.20 2.56 6.38
C LEU A 103 -12.95 1.79 7.47
N VAL A 104 -13.26 2.42 8.61
CA VAL A 104 -14.06 1.81 9.71
C VAL A 104 -15.48 1.39 9.29
N LYS A 105 -15.99 1.89 8.15
CA LYS A 105 -17.29 1.47 7.60
C LYS A 105 -17.19 0.15 6.84
N PHE A 106 -15.98 -0.22 6.41
CA PHE A 106 -15.73 -1.43 5.64
C PHE A 106 -15.08 -2.50 6.51
N LEU A 107 -14.07 -2.19 7.29
CA LEU A 107 -13.32 -3.18 8.08
C LEU A 107 -13.75 -3.15 9.54
N ASP A 108 -13.70 -4.31 10.20
CA ASP A 108 -13.87 -4.43 11.64
C ASP A 108 -12.52 -4.19 12.33
N PHE A 109 -12.44 -3.20 13.20
CA PHE A 109 -11.23 -2.85 13.96
C PHE A 109 -11.28 -3.28 15.42
N ASP A 110 -12.43 -3.75 15.90
CA ASP A 110 -12.72 -3.86 17.32
C ASP A 110 -12.88 -5.32 17.79
N SER A 111 -13.04 -6.27 16.87
CA SER A 111 -13.38 -7.64 17.23
C SER A 111 -12.59 -8.72 16.48
N GLY A 112 -12.32 -9.82 17.20
CA GLY A 112 -11.68 -11.02 16.68
C GLY A 112 -10.15 -10.99 16.64
N GLU A 113 -9.55 -12.16 16.43
CA GLU A 113 -8.09 -12.30 16.24
C GLU A 113 -7.61 -11.66 14.93
N ASN A 114 -8.54 -11.40 14.01
CA ASN A 114 -8.31 -10.79 12.70
C ASN A 114 -8.87 -9.36 12.59
N ALA A 115 -8.97 -8.66 13.73
CA ALA A 115 -9.26 -7.23 13.75
C ALA A 115 -8.28 -6.47 12.83
N ALA A 116 -8.83 -5.55 12.05
CA ALA A 116 -8.07 -4.76 11.11
C ALA A 116 -7.11 -3.82 11.84
N GLU A 117 -5.98 -3.53 11.20
CA GLU A 117 -5.03 -2.54 11.69
C GLU A 117 -4.91 -1.38 10.72
N LEU A 118 -4.83 -0.16 11.25
CA LEU A 118 -4.46 1.03 10.49
C LEU A 118 -3.08 1.48 10.95
N VAL A 119 -2.10 1.44 10.06
CA VAL A 119 -0.71 1.81 10.34
C VAL A 119 -0.29 2.96 9.44
N ASN A 120 0.70 3.76 9.84
CA ASN A 120 1.27 4.80 9.00
C ASN A 120 2.78 4.56 8.81
N ASN A 121 3.24 4.47 7.56
CA ASN A 121 4.67 4.24 7.31
C ASN A 121 5.59 5.39 7.73
N TYR A 122 5.04 6.57 7.99
CA TYR A 122 5.76 7.67 8.61
C TYR A 122 6.32 7.31 9.99
N ASP A 123 5.62 6.47 10.75
CA ASP A 123 5.97 6.13 12.13
C ASP A 123 7.36 5.48 12.23
N TRP A 124 7.75 4.68 11.23
CA TRP A 124 9.09 4.09 11.16
C TRP A 124 10.04 4.84 10.22
N MET A 125 9.55 5.41 9.12
CA MET A 125 10.41 6.09 8.14
C MET A 125 10.97 7.42 8.65
N SER A 126 10.24 8.15 9.51
CA SER A 126 10.68 9.46 10.04
C SER A 126 11.95 9.39 10.89
N THR A 127 12.26 8.21 11.45
CA THR A 127 13.45 7.97 12.28
C THR A 127 14.54 7.20 11.55
N PHE A 128 14.28 6.75 10.32
CA PHE A 128 15.21 5.95 9.53
C PHE A 128 16.15 6.86 8.75
N SER A 129 17.42 6.89 9.14
CA SER A 129 18.38 7.82 8.52
C SER A 129 18.71 7.43 7.08
N PHE A 130 19.11 8.40 6.27
CA PHE A 130 19.58 8.13 4.91
C PHE A 130 20.75 7.13 4.89
N LEU A 131 21.66 7.20 5.86
CA LEU A 131 22.79 6.29 5.94
C LEU A 131 22.33 4.86 6.26
N ASP A 132 21.38 4.69 7.18
CA ASP A 132 20.80 3.38 7.51
C ASP A 132 20.07 2.82 6.29
N PHE A 133 19.31 3.65 5.58
CA PHE A 133 18.62 3.22 4.35
C PHE A 133 19.58 2.69 3.29
N VAL A 134 20.64 3.44 2.95
CA VAL A 134 21.60 3.00 1.93
C VAL A 134 22.33 1.72 2.35
N ARG A 135 22.64 1.57 3.64
CA ARG A 135 23.38 0.42 4.16
C ARG A 135 22.54 -0.83 4.34
N ASP A 136 21.31 -0.70 4.80
CA ASP A 136 20.49 -1.84 5.20
C ASP A 136 19.47 -2.24 4.14
N VAL A 137 18.99 -1.30 3.34
CA VAL A 137 18.06 -1.57 2.23
C VAL A 137 18.79 -1.47 0.89
N GLY A 138 19.49 -0.35 0.64
CA GLY A 138 20.10 -0.03 -0.65
C GLY A 138 21.08 -1.10 -1.15
N LYS A 139 21.84 -1.74 -0.26
CA LYS A 139 22.80 -2.80 -0.64
C LYS A 139 22.16 -4.03 -1.32
N HIS A 140 20.86 -4.26 -1.13
CA HIS A 140 20.15 -5.43 -1.66
C HIS A 140 19.57 -5.19 -3.05
N ILE A 141 19.59 -3.95 -3.55
CA ILE A 141 18.94 -3.56 -4.79
C ILE A 141 19.99 -2.98 -5.74
N THR A 142 20.15 -3.57 -6.92
CA THR A 142 21.07 -3.06 -7.93
C THR A 142 20.42 -1.94 -8.75
N VAL A 143 21.22 -0.97 -9.18
CA VAL A 143 20.75 0.11 -10.08
C VAL A 143 20.14 -0.49 -11.35
N SER A 144 20.79 -1.49 -11.96
CA SER A 144 20.28 -2.15 -13.16
C SER A 144 18.90 -2.78 -12.96
N TYR A 145 18.63 -3.35 -11.78
CA TYR A 145 17.32 -3.90 -11.45
C TYR A 145 16.25 -2.79 -11.34
N MET A 146 16.56 -1.67 -10.70
CA MET A 146 15.64 -0.53 -10.59
C MET A 146 15.30 0.05 -11.95
N MET A 147 16.31 0.24 -12.81
CA MET A 147 16.16 0.81 -14.15
C MET A 147 15.34 -0.09 -15.10
N ALA A 148 15.25 -1.40 -14.81
CA ALA A 148 14.47 -2.34 -15.60
C ALA A 148 12.97 -2.34 -15.24
N LYS A 149 12.55 -1.67 -14.16
CA LYS A 149 11.14 -1.56 -13.78
C LYS A 149 10.39 -0.68 -14.76
N ASP A 150 9.19 -1.10 -15.16
CA ASP A 150 8.38 -0.36 -16.14
C ASP A 150 8.06 1.07 -15.69
N SER A 151 7.84 1.29 -14.38
CA SER A 151 7.59 2.61 -13.80
C SER A 151 8.77 3.58 -13.99
N VAL A 152 10.00 3.10 -13.86
CA VAL A 152 11.22 3.89 -14.06
C VAL A 152 11.53 4.01 -15.55
N LYS A 153 11.53 2.88 -16.26
CA LYS A 153 11.89 2.80 -17.68
C LYS A 153 11.06 3.73 -18.55
N SER A 154 9.75 3.83 -18.28
CA SER A 154 8.84 4.71 -19.02
C SER A 154 9.12 6.21 -18.82
N ARG A 155 9.84 6.60 -17.77
CA ARG A 155 10.18 7.99 -17.44
C ARG A 155 11.64 8.38 -17.63
N LEU A 156 12.51 7.43 -17.97
CA LEU A 156 13.94 7.71 -18.18
C LEU A 156 14.20 8.76 -19.26
N GLU A 157 13.39 8.78 -20.32
CA GLU A 157 13.55 9.74 -21.42
C GLU A 157 12.89 11.09 -21.13
N THR A 158 11.83 11.12 -20.31
CA THR A 158 11.08 12.34 -19.97
C THR A 158 11.64 13.07 -18.76
N GLY A 159 12.50 12.41 -17.98
CA GLY A 159 13.11 12.92 -16.75
C GLY A 159 12.46 12.31 -15.51
N LEU A 160 13.31 11.91 -14.57
CA LEU A 160 12.95 11.38 -13.25
C LEU A 160 13.93 11.98 -12.24
N SER A 161 13.42 12.50 -11.12
CA SER A 161 14.31 12.97 -10.04
C SER A 161 14.88 11.77 -9.28
N PHE A 162 15.92 11.97 -8.46
CA PHE A 162 16.41 10.89 -7.58
C PHE A 162 15.40 10.54 -6.47
N THR A 163 14.49 11.46 -6.18
CA THR A 163 13.45 11.29 -5.15
C THR A 163 12.39 10.29 -5.60
N GLU A 164 12.00 10.32 -6.88
CA GLU A 164 10.98 9.45 -7.51
C GLU A 164 11.56 8.08 -7.93
#